data_AF-A0A2P5WJ62-F1
#
_entry.id   AF-A0A2P5WJ62-F1
#
_cell.length_a   1.000
_cell.length_b   1.000
_cell.length_c   1.000
_cell.angle_alpha   90.00
_cell.angle_beta   90.00
_cell.angle_gamma   90.00
#
_symmetry.space_group_name_H-M   'P 1'
#
loop_
_entity.id
_entity.type
_entity.pdbx_description
1 polymer ?
#
loop_
_entity_poly.entity_id
_entity_poly.type
_entity_poly.pdbx_seq_one_letter_code
_entity_poly.pdbx_strand_id
1 'polypeptide(L)'
;MQVCCRKDPKFKANVTIDEEFLPRQSGDLTIMYDVTRTYDSNYWAQVTISNHNPLGRLDNWKLSFDWMRDEFIYTMKGAYPYVVDSSDCIFGTQGQHYRDLDFANVLNCERRPTIIDLPPTKANDTTLGLIPNCCRNGTILPPSMDPSKSSSVFQMQVFKMPPDLNRSELSPPENWKINGSLNPDYKCGPPVRVSPSQFPDPSGLPSNTTAVASWQVVCNITHPKGASPKCCVSFSSYYNDSVVPCRTCACGCPSNTARTCSTTAPAVLLPPEALLFPFENRTAMAQAWADLKHRTVPNPMPCGDNCGVSINWHVLTDYSRGWSARITIFNWDETAFPDWFAAVQMDEATRGFQKMYSFNGSALELNGVNNTIIMQGLPGLNYIVGETDGANPKKDPRVPGKQQTVVSFTKKNTPGINVAAGDGFPSKVFFNGEECALPSVLPTNNRETDGANPKKDPRVPGKQQTVVSFTKKNTPGINVAAGDGFPSKVFFNGEECALPSVLPTNNSNREGSTTILTIFLAVFVFIMLHQ
;
A
#
# COMPACT_ATOMS: atom_id res chain seq x y z
N MET A 1 -36.13 18.57 1.57
CA MET A 1 -36.51 17.92 0.30
C MET A 1 -36.33 16.42 0.46
N GLN A 2 -37.42 15.66 0.69
CA GLN A 2 -37.38 14.20 0.74
C GLN A 2 -37.24 13.66 -0.70
N VAL A 3 -36.10 13.06 -1.03
CA VAL A 3 -35.93 12.33 -2.28
C VAL A 3 -36.41 10.90 -2.04
N CYS A 4 -37.66 10.60 -2.42
CA CYS A 4 -38.19 9.24 -2.34
C CYS A 4 -37.48 8.35 -3.37
N CYS A 5 -36.71 7.37 -2.93
CA CYS A 5 -36.23 6.30 -3.81
C CYS A 5 -37.40 5.35 -4.10
N ARG A 6 -37.87 5.31 -5.36
CA ARG A 6 -38.92 4.39 -5.80
C ARG A 6 -38.24 3.13 -6.36
N LYS A 7 -38.69 1.95 -5.92
CA LYS A 7 -38.25 0.64 -6.44
C LYS A 7 -38.31 0.64 -7.96
N ASP A 8 -37.23 0.25 -8.64
CA ASP A 8 -37.18 0.21 -10.11
C ASP A 8 -38.13 -0.88 -10.64
N PRO A 9 -39.21 -0.52 -11.35
CA PRO A 9 -40.15 -1.49 -11.90
C PRO A 9 -39.56 -2.32 -13.05
N LYS A 10 -38.39 -1.96 -13.59
CA LYS A 10 -37.69 -2.70 -14.66
C LYS A 10 -36.74 -3.76 -14.15
N PHE A 11 -36.41 -3.76 -12.85
CA PHE A 11 -35.57 -4.80 -12.26
C PHE A 11 -36.38 -6.09 -12.09
N LYS A 12 -36.19 -7.04 -13.01
CA LYS A 12 -36.74 -8.40 -12.90
C LYS A 12 -35.67 -9.32 -12.32
N ALA A 13 -35.89 -9.78 -11.09
CA ALA A 13 -35.08 -10.85 -10.53
C ALA A 13 -35.46 -12.17 -11.22
N ASN A 14 -34.48 -12.89 -11.76
CA ASN A 14 -34.66 -14.23 -12.35
C ASN A 14 -34.81 -15.27 -11.23
N VAL A 15 -35.85 -15.16 -10.40
CA VAL A 15 -36.15 -16.10 -9.32
C VAL A 15 -37.26 -17.03 -9.80
N THR A 16 -36.93 -18.30 -9.96
CA THR A 16 -37.92 -19.38 -9.98
C THR A 16 -38.57 -19.46 -8.60
N ILE A 17 -39.89 -19.56 -8.56
CA ILE A 17 -40.76 -19.38 -7.39
C ILE A 17 -40.51 -20.41 -6.25
N ASP A 18 -39.65 -21.41 -6.47
CA ASP A 18 -39.38 -22.50 -5.54
C ASP A 18 -38.22 -22.26 -4.55
N GLU A 19 -37.43 -21.19 -4.70
CA GLU A 19 -36.32 -20.88 -3.77
C GLU A 19 -36.57 -19.55 -3.02
N GLU A 20 -36.91 -19.63 -1.73
CA GLU A 20 -37.18 -18.47 -0.84
C GLU A 20 -35.93 -17.57 -0.63
N PHE A 21 -34.74 -18.10 -0.90
CA PHE A 21 -33.46 -17.41 -0.70
C PHE A 21 -32.65 -17.39 -1.99
N LEU A 22 -32.02 -16.25 -2.28
CA LEU A 22 -31.06 -16.15 -3.37
C LEU A 22 -29.72 -16.77 -2.95
N PRO A 23 -28.96 -17.36 -3.90
CA PRO A 23 -27.63 -17.87 -3.61
C PRO A 23 -26.69 -16.71 -3.22
N ARG A 24 -25.76 -17.00 -2.31
CA ARG A 24 -24.71 -16.04 -1.96
C ARG A 24 -23.86 -15.74 -3.20
N GLN A 25 -23.58 -14.47 -3.41
CA GLN A 25 -22.82 -13.97 -4.55
C GLN A 25 -21.37 -13.67 -4.15
N SER A 26 -20.48 -13.68 -5.13
CA SER A 26 -19.07 -13.33 -4.98
C SER A 26 -18.82 -11.87 -5.40
N GLY A 27 -17.91 -11.21 -4.73
CA GLY A 27 -17.35 -9.91 -5.11
C GLY A 27 -16.08 -9.60 -4.33
N ASP A 28 -15.44 -8.48 -4.64
CA ASP A 28 -14.17 -8.09 -3.99
C ASP A 28 -14.33 -7.95 -2.47
N LEU A 29 -15.45 -7.36 -2.04
CA LEU A 29 -15.91 -7.34 -0.66
C LEU A 29 -17.35 -7.87 -0.58
N THR A 30 -17.66 -8.51 0.53
CA THR A 30 -19.04 -8.82 0.91
C THR A 30 -19.34 -8.29 2.29
N ILE A 31 -20.51 -7.67 2.45
CA ILE A 31 -21.02 -7.23 3.74
C ILE A 31 -22.25 -8.07 4.05
N MET A 32 -22.19 -8.83 5.14
CA MET A 32 -23.32 -9.58 5.68
C MET A 32 -24.01 -8.75 6.75
N TYR A 33 -25.33 -8.65 6.66
CA TYR A 33 -26.21 -8.06 7.68
C TYR A 33 -27.08 -9.18 8.25
N ASP A 34 -26.71 -9.68 9.43
CA ASP A 34 -27.33 -10.84 10.07
C ASP A 34 -28.08 -10.40 11.32
N VAL A 35 -29.41 -10.49 11.32
CA VAL A 35 -30.22 -10.29 12.52
C VAL A 35 -30.12 -11.53 13.38
N THR A 36 -29.43 -11.43 14.50
CA THR A 36 -29.13 -12.57 15.39
C THR A 36 -30.19 -12.75 16.46
N ARG A 37 -30.83 -11.66 16.91
CA ARG A 37 -31.92 -11.67 17.89
C ARG A 37 -32.95 -10.63 17.51
N THR A 38 -34.22 -10.96 17.64
CA THR A 38 -35.33 -10.05 17.34
C THR A 38 -36.28 -9.98 18.52
N TYR A 39 -36.76 -8.78 18.80
CA TYR A 39 -37.81 -8.46 19.75
C TYR A 39 -38.90 -7.68 19.02
N ASP A 40 -39.93 -7.24 19.72
CA ASP A 40 -41.02 -6.49 19.08
C ASP A 40 -40.50 -5.16 18.48
N SER A 41 -39.93 -4.30 19.33
CA SER A 41 -39.52 -2.94 18.94
C SER A 41 -38.05 -2.79 18.52
N ASN A 42 -37.22 -3.82 18.71
CA ASN A 42 -35.78 -3.74 18.43
C ASN A 42 -35.19 -5.11 18.08
N TYR A 43 -34.00 -5.11 17.53
CA TYR A 43 -33.27 -6.32 17.20
C TYR A 43 -31.75 -6.09 17.30
N TRP A 44 -31.01 -7.20 17.41
CA TRP A 44 -29.56 -7.20 17.29
C TRP A 44 -29.16 -7.66 15.90
N ALA A 45 -28.33 -6.85 15.25
CA ALA A 45 -27.70 -7.20 13.97
C ALA A 45 -26.20 -7.32 14.15
N GLN A 46 -25.62 -8.38 13.58
CA GLN A 46 -24.21 -8.51 13.35
C GLN A 46 -23.90 -8.12 11.90
N VAL A 47 -22.91 -7.25 11.73
CA VAL A 47 -22.38 -6.86 10.43
C VAL A 47 -21.01 -7.46 10.27
N THR A 48 -20.80 -8.21 9.19
CA THR A 48 -19.51 -8.80 8.85
C THR A 48 -19.06 -8.27 7.50
N ILE A 49 -17.96 -7.52 7.48
CA ILE A 49 -17.27 -7.07 6.27
C ILE A 49 -16.18 -8.11 5.97
N SER A 50 -16.22 -8.76 4.83
CA SER A 50 -15.23 -9.75 4.40
C SER A 50 -14.56 -9.32 3.10
N ASN A 51 -13.24 -9.38 3.09
CA ASN A 51 -12.42 -9.09 1.93
C ASN A 51 -12.02 -10.39 1.24
N HIS A 52 -12.41 -10.51 -0.02
CA HIS A 52 -12.10 -11.66 -0.86
C HIS A 52 -11.09 -11.32 -1.96
N ASN A 53 -10.74 -10.03 -2.12
CA ASN A 53 -9.78 -9.63 -3.13
C ASN A 53 -8.35 -10.01 -2.68
N PRO A 54 -7.63 -10.83 -3.46
CA PRO A 54 -6.32 -11.34 -3.09
C PRO A 54 -5.23 -10.27 -2.98
N LEU A 55 -5.43 -9.08 -3.55
CA LEU A 55 -4.51 -7.94 -3.43
C LEU A 55 -5.22 -6.70 -2.87
N GLY A 56 -6.50 -6.79 -2.51
CA GLY A 56 -7.28 -5.67 -2.00
C GLY A 56 -7.03 -5.48 -0.51
N ARG A 57 -6.98 -4.22 -0.08
CA ARG A 57 -6.88 -3.84 1.32
C ARG A 57 -7.86 -2.71 1.61
N LEU A 58 -8.36 -2.65 2.84
CA LEU A 58 -9.03 -1.47 3.38
C LEU A 58 -8.30 -1.00 4.63
N ASP A 59 -8.05 0.30 4.72
CA ASP A 59 -7.48 0.96 5.88
C ASP A 59 -8.41 2.08 6.32
N ASN A 60 -8.66 2.16 7.63
CA ASN A 60 -9.60 3.12 8.23
C ASN A 60 -10.96 3.10 7.54
N TRP A 61 -11.50 1.90 7.31
CA TRP A 61 -12.78 1.77 6.61
C TRP A 61 -13.87 2.62 7.28
N LYS A 62 -14.69 3.27 6.44
CA LYS A 62 -15.87 4.03 6.83
C LYS A 62 -17.06 3.43 6.11
N LEU A 63 -17.99 2.85 6.87
CA LEU A 63 -19.18 2.21 6.34
C LEU A 63 -20.39 3.12 6.54
N SER A 64 -21.21 3.26 5.51
CA SER A 64 -22.44 4.03 5.58
C SER A 64 -23.56 3.31 4.85
N PHE A 65 -24.78 3.52 5.28
CA PHE A 65 -26.00 2.96 4.69
C PHE A 65 -27.18 3.86 5.08
N ASP A 66 -28.31 3.72 4.40
CA ASP A 66 -29.50 4.50 4.66
C ASP A 66 -30.53 3.66 5.43
N TRP A 67 -31.02 4.21 6.53
CA TRP A 67 -32.24 3.76 7.18
C TRP A 67 -33.45 4.16 6.34
N MET A 68 -34.29 3.18 6.03
CA MET A 68 -35.43 3.38 5.13
C MET A 68 -36.73 3.60 5.90
N ARG A 69 -36.76 3.24 7.18
CA ARG A 69 -37.93 3.28 8.06
C ARG A 69 -37.60 4.02 9.36
N ASP A 70 -36.74 5.03 9.28
CA ASP A 70 -36.33 5.90 10.39
C ASP A 70 -35.83 5.13 11.64
N GLU A 71 -35.24 3.95 11.42
CA GLU A 71 -34.58 3.16 12.45
C GLU A 71 -33.40 3.94 13.05
N PHE A 72 -32.98 3.55 14.25
CA PHE A 72 -31.84 4.19 14.91
C PHE A 72 -30.98 3.22 15.71
N ILE A 73 -29.72 3.62 15.94
CA ILE A 73 -28.71 2.81 16.61
C ILE A 73 -28.75 3.13 18.11
N TYR A 74 -29.19 2.16 18.91
CA TYR A 74 -29.22 2.29 20.36
C TYR A 74 -27.85 2.03 20.98
N THR A 75 -27.18 0.92 20.64
CA THR A 75 -25.84 0.62 21.15
C THR A 75 -25.06 -0.23 20.15
N MET A 76 -23.73 -0.28 20.27
CA MET A 76 -22.82 -0.99 19.38
C MET A 76 -21.68 -1.67 20.12
N LYS A 77 -21.16 -2.76 19.55
CA LYS A 77 -19.94 -3.46 19.95
C LYS A 77 -19.08 -3.79 18.73
N GLY A 78 -17.76 -3.65 18.83
CA GLY A 78 -16.79 -3.91 17.77
C GLY A 78 -16.59 -2.74 16.79
N ALA A 79 -17.53 -1.80 16.72
CA ALA A 79 -17.45 -0.59 15.91
C ALA A 79 -18.22 0.55 16.60
N TYR A 80 -18.10 1.76 16.07
CA TYR A 80 -18.72 2.95 16.63
C TYR A 80 -19.13 3.96 15.56
N PRO A 81 -20.18 4.77 15.77
CA PRO A 81 -20.48 5.87 14.87
C PRO A 81 -19.35 6.91 14.86
N TYR A 82 -19.04 7.46 13.69
CA TYR A 82 -18.07 8.54 13.53
C TYR A 82 -18.50 9.80 14.27
N VAL A 83 -19.81 10.08 14.28
CA VAL A 83 -20.45 11.14 15.07
C VAL A 83 -21.47 10.48 15.98
N VAL A 84 -21.35 10.75 17.27
CA VAL A 84 -22.34 10.35 18.28
C VAL A 84 -23.15 11.58 18.64
N ASP A 85 -24.39 11.60 18.17
CA ASP A 85 -25.37 12.63 18.48
C ASP A 85 -26.74 11.99 18.65
N SER A 86 -27.29 12.14 19.85
CA SER A 86 -28.62 11.65 20.22
C SER A 86 -29.68 12.75 20.16
N SER A 87 -29.33 14.00 19.86
CA SER A 87 -30.23 15.14 19.87
C SER A 87 -31.40 14.94 18.91
N ASP A 88 -31.12 14.48 17.69
CA ASP A 88 -32.14 14.18 16.68
C ASP A 88 -33.07 13.03 17.12
N CYS A 89 -32.57 12.09 17.92
CA CYS A 89 -33.40 11.05 18.52
C CYS A 89 -34.35 11.62 19.56
N ILE A 90 -33.81 12.39 20.50
CA ILE A 90 -34.51 12.89 21.69
C ILE A 90 -35.61 13.87 21.28
N PHE A 91 -35.31 14.78 20.35
CA PHE A 91 -36.25 15.81 19.91
C PHE A 91 -37.03 15.43 18.64
N GLY A 92 -36.71 14.30 18.01
CA GLY A 92 -37.35 13.79 16.80
C GLY A 92 -38.51 12.83 17.05
N THR A 93 -38.87 12.09 16.00
CA THR A 93 -40.00 11.13 16.02
C THR A 93 -39.73 9.93 16.94
N GLN A 94 -38.45 9.56 17.09
CA GLN A 94 -37.98 8.45 17.90
C GLN A 94 -38.27 8.72 19.38
N GLY A 95 -37.92 9.90 19.90
CA GLY A 95 -38.22 10.34 21.27
C GLY A 95 -39.70 10.51 21.55
N GLN A 96 -40.49 10.96 20.57
CA GLN A 96 -41.95 11.05 20.70
C GLN A 96 -42.63 9.69 20.83
N HIS A 97 -42.10 8.68 20.12
CA HIS A 97 -42.60 7.32 20.13
C HIS A 97 -42.12 6.54 21.36
N TYR A 98 -40.82 6.52 21.63
CA TYR A 98 -40.18 5.77 22.70
C TYR A 98 -40.06 6.58 24.00
N ARG A 99 -41.18 7.03 24.57
CA ARG A 99 -41.18 7.94 25.73
C ARG A 99 -40.49 7.38 26.98
N ASP A 100 -40.55 6.07 27.16
CA ASP A 100 -40.01 5.38 28.34
C ASP A 100 -38.58 4.84 28.11
N LEU A 101 -38.02 5.04 26.90
CA LEU A 101 -36.67 4.58 26.58
C LEU A 101 -35.63 5.53 27.17
N ASP A 102 -34.61 4.97 27.81
CA ASP A 102 -33.45 5.74 28.22
C ASP A 102 -32.56 6.07 27.00
N PHE A 103 -32.67 7.32 26.54
CA PHE A 103 -31.89 7.85 25.41
C PHE A 103 -30.42 8.11 25.74
N ALA A 104 -29.99 7.98 27.00
CA ALA A 104 -28.58 8.22 27.39
C ALA A 104 -27.59 7.29 26.67
N ASN A 105 -28.03 6.08 26.29
CA ASN A 105 -27.18 5.12 25.58
C ASN A 105 -27.24 5.27 24.06
N VAL A 106 -28.23 5.99 23.52
CA VAL A 106 -28.47 6.07 22.09
C VAL A 106 -27.28 6.71 21.38
N LEU A 107 -26.78 6.03 20.35
CA LEU A 107 -25.55 6.44 19.69
C LEU A 107 -25.78 7.32 18.46
N ASN A 108 -26.81 7.05 17.66
CA ASN A 108 -27.03 7.78 16.41
C ASN A 108 -28.47 7.61 15.88
N CYS A 109 -29.09 8.72 15.44
CA CYS A 109 -30.37 8.73 14.70
C CYS A 109 -30.27 9.39 13.33
N GLU A 110 -29.05 9.61 12.82
CA GLU A 110 -28.91 10.10 11.46
C GLU A 110 -29.49 9.05 10.50
N ARG A 111 -30.25 9.51 9.51
CA ARG A 111 -30.79 8.61 8.47
C ARG A 111 -29.66 7.84 7.76
N ARG A 112 -28.48 8.45 7.65
CA ARG A 112 -27.29 7.86 7.02
C ARG A 112 -26.09 7.92 7.97
N PRO A 113 -25.99 6.99 8.93
CA PRO A 113 -24.84 6.96 9.83
C PRO A 113 -23.56 6.63 9.07
N THR A 114 -22.43 7.14 9.57
CA THR A 114 -21.10 6.65 9.21
C THR A 114 -20.51 5.87 10.37
N ILE A 115 -20.23 4.59 10.16
CA ILE A 115 -19.65 3.67 11.14
C ILE A 115 -18.17 3.49 10.85
N ILE A 116 -17.37 3.49 11.91
CA ILE A 116 -15.94 3.23 11.89
C ILE A 116 -15.58 2.11 12.87
N ASP A 117 -14.48 1.42 12.60
CA ASP A 117 -13.92 0.43 13.50
C ASP A 117 -13.35 1.09 14.77
N LEU A 118 -13.20 0.30 15.81
CA LEU A 118 -12.56 0.71 17.05
C LEU A 118 -11.02 0.60 16.95
N PRO A 119 -10.27 1.35 17.79
CA PRO A 119 -8.83 1.19 17.88
C PRO A 119 -8.42 -0.09 18.62
N PRO A 120 -7.21 -0.62 18.38
CA PRO A 120 -6.69 -1.80 19.08
C PRO A 120 -6.71 -1.71 20.61
N THR A 121 -6.63 -0.50 21.17
CA THR A 121 -6.74 -0.26 22.63
C THR A 121 -8.10 -0.64 23.21
N LYS A 122 -9.13 -0.75 22.37
CA LYS A 122 -10.51 -1.13 22.74
C LYS A 122 -10.85 -2.58 22.46
N ALA A 123 -9.92 -3.40 21.95
CA ALA A 123 -10.19 -4.81 21.62
C ALA A 123 -10.68 -5.62 22.83
N ASN A 124 -10.11 -5.38 24.02
CA ASN A 124 -10.45 -6.08 25.27
C ASN A 124 -11.46 -5.32 26.15
N ASP A 125 -12.09 -4.27 25.62
CA ASP A 125 -13.11 -3.49 26.35
C ASP A 125 -14.41 -4.32 26.45
N THR A 126 -14.93 -4.52 27.66
CA THR A 126 -16.13 -5.35 27.89
C THR A 126 -17.43 -4.71 27.36
N THR A 127 -17.43 -3.39 27.26
CA THR A 127 -18.59 -2.60 26.82
C THR A 127 -18.58 -2.43 25.31
N LEU A 128 -17.46 -1.96 24.74
CA LEU A 128 -17.36 -1.61 23.31
C LEU A 128 -16.66 -2.66 22.46
N GLY A 129 -15.78 -3.48 23.04
CA GLY A 129 -14.95 -4.44 22.31
C GLY A 129 -15.46 -5.87 22.41
N LEU A 130 -14.52 -6.82 22.56
CA LEU A 130 -14.75 -8.27 22.68
C LEU A 130 -15.58 -8.87 21.53
N ILE A 131 -15.43 -8.33 20.32
CA ILE A 131 -15.96 -8.94 19.10
C ILE A 131 -14.78 -9.57 18.34
N PRO A 132 -14.90 -10.80 17.81
CA PRO A 132 -13.83 -11.37 16.99
C PRO A 132 -13.61 -10.51 15.74
N ASN A 133 -12.36 -10.39 15.29
CA ASN A 133 -11.99 -9.66 14.08
C ASN A 133 -12.25 -8.14 14.07
N CYS A 134 -12.68 -7.54 15.19
CA CYS A 134 -12.38 -6.13 15.53
C CYS A 134 -11.08 -6.09 16.36
N CYS A 135 -10.55 -5.01 16.92
CA CYS A 135 -10.69 -3.58 16.68
C CYS A 135 -9.34 -3.17 16.06
N ARG A 136 -9.27 -2.86 14.77
CA ARG A 136 -7.99 -2.70 14.05
C ARG A 136 -7.86 -1.36 13.35
N ASN A 137 -8.46 -0.29 13.89
CA ASN A 137 -8.54 1.01 13.21
C ASN A 137 -9.07 0.89 11.77
N GLY A 138 -9.93 -0.09 11.52
CA GLY A 138 -10.53 -0.29 10.21
C GLY A 138 -9.60 -0.94 9.20
N THR A 139 -8.59 -1.70 9.67
CA THR A 139 -7.70 -2.48 8.81
C THR A 139 -8.33 -3.84 8.45
N ILE A 140 -8.48 -4.08 7.15
CA ILE A 140 -8.86 -5.38 6.57
C ILE A 140 -7.82 -5.74 5.51
N LEU A 141 -7.06 -6.81 5.76
CA LEU A 141 -5.96 -7.27 4.91
C LEU A 141 -6.46 -8.21 3.80
N PRO A 142 -5.73 -8.34 2.68
CA PRO A 142 -6.04 -9.37 1.69
C PRO A 142 -5.85 -10.78 2.28
N PRO A 143 -6.68 -11.75 1.87
CA PRO A 143 -6.57 -13.13 2.35
C PRO A 143 -5.27 -13.81 1.92
N SER A 144 -4.63 -13.33 0.86
CA SER A 144 -3.29 -13.81 0.45
C SER A 144 -2.19 -13.45 1.46
N MET A 145 -2.42 -12.43 2.28
CA MET A 145 -1.47 -11.94 3.28
C MET A 145 -1.74 -12.54 4.65
N ASP A 146 -2.98 -12.41 5.15
CA ASP A 146 -3.39 -12.96 6.44
C ASP A 146 -4.92 -13.17 6.46
N PRO A 147 -5.41 -14.41 6.20
CA PRO A 147 -6.84 -14.73 6.23
C PRO A 147 -7.53 -14.38 7.55
N SER A 148 -6.80 -14.42 8.68
CA SER A 148 -7.37 -14.09 10.00
C SER A 148 -7.67 -12.59 10.14
N LYS A 149 -7.06 -11.76 9.30
CA LYS A 149 -7.26 -10.31 9.25
C LYS A 149 -8.05 -9.83 8.03
N SER A 150 -8.68 -10.74 7.29
CA SER A 150 -9.47 -10.44 6.08
C SER A 150 -10.96 -10.20 6.34
N SER A 151 -11.37 -10.08 7.60
CA SER A 151 -12.73 -9.67 7.94
C SER A 151 -12.76 -8.70 9.11
N SER A 152 -13.81 -7.90 9.21
CA SER A 152 -14.12 -7.05 10.35
C SER A 152 -15.58 -7.27 10.75
N VAL A 153 -15.83 -7.42 12.04
CA VAL A 153 -17.16 -7.76 12.57
C VAL A 153 -17.53 -6.77 13.65
N PHE A 154 -18.79 -6.34 13.64
CA PHE A 154 -19.38 -5.57 14.72
C PHE A 154 -20.85 -5.92 14.90
N GLN A 155 -21.40 -5.58 16.05
CA GLN A 155 -22.79 -5.80 16.39
C GLN A 155 -23.45 -4.47 16.77
N MET A 156 -24.72 -4.32 16.45
CA MET A 156 -25.52 -3.16 16.83
C MET A 156 -26.92 -3.57 17.26
N GLN A 157 -27.44 -2.86 18.26
CA GLN A 157 -28.84 -2.92 18.61
C GLN A 157 -29.58 -1.80 17.88
N VAL A 158 -30.57 -2.19 17.09
CA VAL A 158 -31.34 -1.29 16.24
C VAL A 158 -32.77 -1.24 16.75
N PHE A 159 -33.29 -0.04 16.99
CA PHE A 159 -34.69 0.17 17.30
C PHE A 159 -35.47 0.49 16.02
N LYS A 160 -36.64 -0.14 15.93
CA LYS A 160 -37.56 -0.06 14.79
C LYS A 160 -38.53 1.11 14.99
N MET A 161 -39.19 1.56 13.93
CA MET A 161 -40.26 2.55 14.01
C MET A 161 -41.56 2.00 13.42
N PRO A 162 -42.73 2.49 13.87
CA PRO A 162 -44.01 2.19 13.23
C PRO A 162 -44.00 2.46 11.72
N PRO A 163 -44.68 1.65 10.89
CA PRO A 163 -45.60 0.57 11.29
C PRO A 163 -44.93 -0.77 11.60
N ASP A 164 -43.65 -0.95 11.27
CA ASP A 164 -42.96 -2.24 11.35
C ASP A 164 -42.46 -2.49 12.78
N LEU A 165 -43.33 -2.86 13.71
CA LEU A 165 -42.98 -3.18 15.12
C LEU A 165 -43.15 -4.66 15.46
N ASN A 166 -43.29 -5.53 14.46
CA ASN A 166 -43.45 -6.97 14.68
C ASN A 166 -42.08 -7.69 14.64
N ARG A 167 -41.83 -8.64 15.55
CA ARG A 167 -40.58 -9.43 15.60
C ARG A 167 -40.16 -10.07 14.27
N SER A 168 -41.12 -10.39 13.40
CA SER A 168 -40.89 -11.04 12.10
C SER A 168 -40.70 -10.06 10.94
N GLU A 169 -41.06 -8.79 11.12
CA GLU A 169 -40.93 -7.75 10.10
C GLU A 169 -39.54 -7.12 10.21
N LEU A 170 -38.63 -7.58 9.36
CA LEU A 170 -37.24 -7.14 9.35
C LEU A 170 -36.89 -6.64 7.95
N SER A 171 -36.39 -5.40 7.88
CA SER A 171 -35.85 -4.81 6.65
C SER A 171 -34.36 -4.49 6.83
N PRO A 172 -33.52 -4.78 5.82
CA PRO A 172 -32.13 -4.36 5.86
C PRO A 172 -32.01 -2.85 5.55
N PRO A 173 -30.93 -2.20 5.99
CA PRO A 173 -30.53 -0.91 5.43
C PRO A 173 -30.27 -0.98 3.94
N GLU A 174 -30.37 0.16 3.26
CA GLU A 174 -30.16 0.29 1.81
C GLU A 174 -28.97 1.19 1.50
N ASN A 175 -28.60 1.30 0.21
CA ASN A 175 -27.59 2.26 -0.28
C ASN A 175 -26.22 2.20 0.44
N TRP A 176 -25.78 0.97 0.71
CA TRP A 176 -24.50 0.69 1.36
C TRP A 176 -23.34 1.32 0.60
N LYS A 177 -22.41 1.92 1.33
CA LYS A 177 -21.17 2.51 0.81
C LYS A 177 -20.05 2.30 1.80
N ILE A 178 -18.92 1.81 1.32
CA ILE A 178 -17.70 1.62 2.10
C ILE A 178 -16.55 2.35 1.42
N ASN A 179 -15.82 3.15 2.19
CA ASN A 179 -14.63 3.87 1.72
C ASN A 179 -13.45 3.55 2.65
N GLY A 180 -12.22 3.66 2.14
CA GLY A 180 -10.98 3.67 2.94
C GLY A 180 -10.10 4.86 2.54
N SER A 181 -9.08 5.16 3.34
CA SER A 181 -8.25 6.36 3.11
C SER A 181 -7.30 6.22 1.91
N LEU A 182 -6.70 5.04 1.71
CA LEU A 182 -5.68 4.77 0.67
C LEU A 182 -6.04 3.54 -0.16
N ASN A 183 -7.34 3.33 -0.36
CA ASN A 183 -7.87 2.09 -0.91
C ASN A 183 -8.66 2.39 -2.20
N PRO A 184 -8.91 1.37 -3.04
CA PRO A 184 -9.73 1.53 -4.22
C PRO A 184 -11.16 1.95 -3.85
N ASP A 185 -11.83 2.64 -4.79
CA ASP A 185 -13.23 3.01 -4.63
C ASP A 185 -14.12 1.78 -4.81
N TYR A 186 -15.04 1.53 -3.87
CA TYR A 186 -15.98 0.43 -3.95
C TYR A 186 -17.38 0.89 -4.37
N LYS A 187 -18.02 0.11 -5.23
CA LYS A 187 -19.44 0.24 -5.53
C LYS A 187 -20.19 -0.98 -5.01
N CYS A 188 -21.08 -0.75 -4.05
CA CYS A 188 -21.93 -1.78 -3.48
C CYS A 188 -23.27 -1.88 -4.22
N GLY A 189 -23.77 -3.10 -4.35
CA GLY A 189 -25.12 -3.40 -4.83
C GLY A 189 -26.19 -3.27 -3.73
N PRO A 190 -27.46 -3.53 -4.08
CA PRO A 190 -28.53 -3.63 -3.08
C PRO A 190 -28.37 -4.88 -2.21
N PRO A 191 -28.92 -4.90 -0.98
CA PRO A 191 -28.94 -6.07 -0.11
C PRO A 191 -29.81 -7.17 -0.71
N VAL A 192 -29.25 -8.38 -0.78
CA VAL A 192 -29.90 -9.57 -1.32
C VAL A 192 -30.25 -10.51 -0.18
N ARG A 193 -31.50 -10.99 -0.13
CA ARG A 193 -31.95 -11.97 0.87
C ARG A 193 -31.32 -13.33 0.60
N VAL A 194 -30.56 -13.86 1.57
CA VAL A 194 -29.83 -15.14 1.45
C VAL A 194 -30.18 -16.08 2.60
N SER A 195 -29.79 -17.35 2.49
CA SER A 195 -29.94 -18.34 3.55
C SER A 195 -29.35 -17.83 4.87
N PRO A 196 -30.01 -18.04 6.02
CA PRO A 196 -29.51 -17.61 7.32
C PRO A 196 -28.06 -18.03 7.59
N SER A 197 -27.26 -17.10 8.10
CA SER A 197 -25.89 -17.35 8.55
C SER A 197 -25.87 -18.23 9.79
N GLN A 198 -24.82 -19.03 9.95
CA GLN A 198 -24.59 -19.89 11.11
C GLN A 198 -23.39 -19.39 11.90
N PHE A 199 -23.51 -19.37 13.22
CA PHE A 199 -22.46 -18.93 14.14
C PHE A 199 -22.17 -20.02 15.15
N PRO A 200 -20.89 -20.31 15.45
CA PRO A 200 -20.53 -21.27 16.49
C PRO A 200 -21.06 -20.83 17.85
N ASP A 201 -21.46 -21.78 18.68
CA ASP A 201 -21.98 -21.48 20.01
C ASP A 201 -20.92 -20.75 20.87
N PRO A 202 -21.25 -19.57 21.46
CA PRO A 202 -20.31 -18.82 22.29
C PRO A 202 -19.80 -19.57 23.52
N SER A 203 -20.54 -20.57 24.03
CA SER A 203 -20.14 -21.42 25.16
C SER A 203 -19.20 -22.57 24.78
N GLY A 204 -18.90 -22.74 23.48
CA GLY A 204 -18.06 -23.81 22.97
C GLY A 204 -18.77 -25.15 22.81
N LEU A 205 -20.09 -25.18 22.94
CA LEU A 205 -20.90 -26.35 22.62
C LEU A 205 -20.81 -26.69 21.12
N PRO A 206 -20.87 -27.97 20.73
CA PRO A 206 -20.80 -28.40 19.33
C PRO A 206 -22.12 -28.17 18.58
N SER A 207 -22.68 -26.96 18.69
CA SER A 207 -23.89 -26.51 18.03
C SER A 207 -23.65 -25.16 17.35
N ASN A 208 -24.38 -24.92 16.26
CA ASN A 208 -24.41 -23.62 15.61
C ASN A 208 -25.73 -22.93 15.89
N THR A 209 -25.67 -21.63 16.18
CA THR A 209 -26.85 -20.76 16.23
C THR A 209 -27.08 -20.14 14.86
N THR A 210 -28.33 -20.04 14.42
CA THR A 210 -28.71 -19.46 13.13
C THR A 210 -29.18 -18.03 13.30
N ALA A 211 -28.84 -17.16 12.36
CA ALA A 211 -29.48 -15.85 12.24
C ALA A 211 -31.00 -16.01 12.03
N VAL A 212 -31.79 -15.06 12.53
CA VAL A 212 -33.22 -14.95 12.20
C VAL A 212 -33.39 -14.58 10.73
N ALA A 213 -32.50 -13.72 10.24
CA ALA A 213 -32.64 -13.09 8.94
C ALA A 213 -31.27 -12.61 8.44
N SER A 214 -30.88 -12.98 7.22
CA SER A 214 -29.58 -12.62 6.64
C SER A 214 -29.74 -11.92 5.29
N TRP A 215 -28.96 -10.85 5.09
CA TRP A 215 -28.81 -10.18 3.81
C TRP A 215 -27.34 -10.06 3.45
N GLN A 216 -27.05 -10.20 2.16
CA GLN A 216 -25.71 -10.01 1.62
C GLN A 216 -25.70 -8.79 0.71
N VAL A 217 -24.71 -7.94 0.92
CA VAL A 217 -24.36 -6.83 0.03
C VAL A 217 -23.02 -7.17 -0.61
N VAL A 218 -22.97 -7.12 -1.94
CA VAL A 218 -21.73 -7.33 -2.69
C VAL A 218 -21.18 -5.98 -3.12
N CYS A 219 -19.90 -5.73 -2.84
CA CYS A 219 -19.19 -4.54 -3.29
C CYS A 219 -17.99 -4.93 -4.15
N ASN A 220 -17.86 -4.27 -5.30
CA ASN A 220 -16.75 -4.48 -6.21
C ASN A 220 -15.92 -3.22 -6.35
N ILE A 221 -14.63 -3.40 -6.60
CA ILE A 221 -13.69 -2.32 -6.87
C ILE A 221 -14.10 -1.64 -8.19
N THR A 222 -14.10 -0.32 -8.16
CA THR A 222 -14.30 0.54 -9.30
C THR A 222 -13.03 1.33 -9.57
N HIS A 223 -12.59 1.33 -10.83
CA HIS A 223 -11.51 2.18 -11.29
C HIS A 223 -12.12 3.30 -12.13
N PRO A 224 -12.22 4.53 -11.58
CA PRO A 224 -12.68 5.67 -12.36
C PRO A 224 -11.75 5.86 -13.56
N LYS A 225 -12.31 6.01 -14.77
CA LYS A 225 -11.50 6.33 -15.95
C LYS A 225 -10.78 7.66 -15.72
N GLY A 226 -9.46 7.64 -15.79
CA GLY A 226 -8.62 8.81 -15.56
C GLY A 226 -8.19 9.04 -14.11
N ALA A 227 -8.50 8.13 -13.18
CA ALA A 227 -7.89 8.17 -11.85
C ALA A 227 -6.37 7.98 -11.95
N SER A 228 -5.62 8.86 -11.31
CA SER A 228 -4.17 8.72 -11.23
C SER A 228 -3.80 7.64 -10.21
N PRO A 229 -2.84 6.76 -10.49
CA PRO A 229 -2.29 5.84 -9.49
C PRO A 229 -1.69 6.63 -8.31
N LYS A 230 -1.45 5.95 -7.18
CA LYS A 230 -0.86 6.55 -5.96
C LYS A 230 0.64 6.24 -5.80
N CYS A 231 1.17 5.33 -6.61
CA CYS A 231 2.56 4.91 -6.58
C CYS A 231 3.18 4.86 -7.98
N CYS A 232 4.51 5.03 -8.02
CA CYS A 232 5.29 4.99 -9.24
C CYS A 232 6.42 3.96 -9.17
N VAL A 233 6.83 3.47 -10.34
CA VAL A 233 7.97 2.57 -10.48
C VAL A 233 9.07 3.23 -11.31
N SER A 234 10.32 2.94 -10.95
CA SER A 234 11.51 3.25 -11.73
C SER A 234 12.27 1.98 -12.04
N PHE A 235 12.85 1.92 -13.23
CA PHE A 235 13.61 0.76 -13.70
C PHE A 235 15.09 1.08 -13.84
N SER A 236 15.93 0.16 -13.39
CA SER A 236 17.37 0.24 -13.60
C SER A 236 17.98 -1.16 -13.73
N SER A 237 19.23 -1.24 -14.17
CA SER A 237 19.89 -2.52 -14.44
C SER A 237 21.40 -2.41 -14.26
N TYR A 238 22.07 -3.53 -14.02
CA TYR A 238 23.54 -3.57 -13.90
C TYR A 238 24.29 -3.17 -15.19
N TYR A 239 23.64 -3.27 -16.35
CA TYR A 239 24.21 -2.95 -17.66
C TYR A 239 23.87 -1.53 -18.15
N ASN A 240 23.22 -0.71 -17.32
CA ASN A 240 22.86 0.66 -17.66
C ASN A 240 23.18 1.56 -16.46
N ASP A 241 23.89 2.65 -16.69
CA ASP A 241 24.31 3.59 -15.65
C ASP A 241 23.25 4.66 -15.33
N SER A 242 22.07 4.53 -15.93
CA SER A 242 20.92 5.40 -15.71
C SER A 242 19.72 4.64 -15.12
N VAL A 243 18.80 5.42 -14.59
CA VAL A 243 17.48 4.97 -14.16
C VAL A 243 16.46 5.55 -15.12
N VAL A 244 15.52 4.71 -15.54
CA VAL A 244 14.29 5.15 -16.20
C VAL A 244 13.26 5.47 -15.12
N PRO A 245 12.96 6.76 -14.86
CA PRO A 245 11.94 7.11 -13.88
C PRO A 245 10.53 6.85 -14.43
N CYS A 246 9.54 6.99 -13.55
CA CYS A 246 8.15 7.01 -13.95
C CYS A 246 7.83 8.22 -14.82
N ARG A 247 6.72 8.14 -15.56
CA ARG A 247 6.25 9.25 -16.39
C ARG A 247 5.96 10.51 -15.57
N THR A 248 6.11 11.65 -16.22
CA THR A 248 5.73 12.95 -15.66
C THR A 248 4.28 12.95 -15.20
N CYS A 249 4.03 13.51 -14.02
CA CYS A 249 2.71 13.57 -13.37
C CYS A 249 1.98 12.21 -13.29
N ALA A 250 2.70 11.11 -13.06
CA ALA A 250 2.08 9.80 -12.98
C ALA A 250 0.93 9.73 -11.95
N CYS A 251 1.08 10.40 -10.81
CA CYS A 251 0.08 10.49 -9.74
C CYS A 251 -0.75 11.80 -9.78
N GLY A 252 -0.72 12.52 -10.89
CA GLY A 252 -1.41 13.80 -11.10
C GLY A 252 -0.45 14.99 -11.20
N CYS A 253 -0.90 16.05 -11.88
CA CYS A 253 -0.17 17.32 -11.93
C CYS A 253 -0.81 18.34 -10.96
N PRO A 254 -0.02 19.21 -10.31
CA PRO A 254 -0.58 20.34 -9.59
C PRO A 254 -1.28 21.31 -10.55
N SER A 255 -2.49 21.75 -10.19
CA SER A 255 -3.35 22.62 -11.00
C SER A 255 -2.74 24.00 -11.30
N ASN A 256 -1.81 24.46 -10.47
CA ASN A 256 -1.20 25.79 -10.53
C ASN A 256 0.28 25.77 -10.95
N THR A 257 0.65 24.94 -11.92
CA THR A 257 1.99 24.99 -12.54
C THR A 257 2.05 26.11 -13.58
N ALA A 258 2.02 27.36 -13.12
CA ALA A 258 2.41 28.48 -13.95
C ALA A 258 3.91 28.36 -14.29
N ARG A 259 4.22 27.84 -15.49
CA ARG A 259 5.50 27.96 -16.23
C ARG A 259 6.80 27.32 -15.68
N THR A 260 6.83 26.60 -14.56
CA THR A 260 8.11 26.07 -14.01
C THR A 260 8.57 24.73 -14.59
N CYS A 261 7.65 23.84 -14.95
CA CYS A 261 7.96 22.53 -15.54
C CYS A 261 6.94 22.15 -16.62
N SER A 262 7.33 21.26 -17.53
CA SER A 262 6.42 20.71 -18.55
C SER A 262 5.65 19.52 -17.99
N THR A 263 4.33 19.56 -18.08
CA THR A 263 3.43 18.47 -17.67
C THR A 263 3.31 17.36 -18.72
N THR A 264 3.84 17.58 -19.93
CA THR A 264 3.72 16.66 -21.08
C THR A 264 5.05 16.16 -21.60
N ALA A 265 6.16 16.79 -21.22
CA ALA A 265 7.49 16.32 -21.61
C ALA A 265 7.73 14.91 -21.04
N PRO A 266 8.40 14.02 -21.80
CA PRO A 266 8.78 12.71 -21.29
C PRO A 266 9.76 12.86 -20.12
N ALA A 267 9.70 11.92 -19.19
CA ALA A 267 10.60 11.91 -18.06
C ALA A 267 12.05 11.68 -18.55
N VAL A 268 12.99 12.41 -17.93
CA VAL A 268 14.42 12.35 -18.29
C VAL A 268 15.12 11.26 -17.51
N LEU A 269 16.12 10.63 -18.12
CA LEU A 269 16.94 9.62 -17.44
C LEU A 269 17.73 10.25 -16.29
N LEU A 270 17.83 9.53 -15.18
CA LEU A 270 18.44 10.01 -13.94
C LEU A 270 19.65 9.15 -13.55
N PRO A 271 20.65 9.71 -12.85
CA PRO A 271 21.62 8.89 -12.14
C PRO A 271 20.95 8.08 -11.02
N PRO A 272 21.41 6.86 -10.70
CA PRO A 272 20.81 6.01 -9.66
C PRO A 272 20.66 6.65 -8.29
N GLU A 273 21.59 7.53 -7.91
CA GLU A 273 21.60 8.20 -6.62
C GLU A 273 20.45 9.19 -6.48
N ALA A 274 19.93 9.74 -7.59
CA ALA A 274 18.84 10.71 -7.57
C ALA A 274 17.53 10.13 -7.00
N LEU A 275 17.36 8.80 -7.04
CA LEU A 275 16.20 8.13 -6.44
C LEU A 275 16.10 8.29 -4.92
N LEU A 276 17.20 8.64 -4.26
CA LEU A 276 17.26 8.85 -2.80
C LEU A 276 16.86 10.28 -2.39
N PHE A 277 16.65 11.17 -3.36
CA PHE A 277 16.35 12.58 -3.13
C PHE A 277 14.90 12.91 -3.48
N PRO A 278 14.26 13.90 -2.81
CA PRO A 278 12.96 14.45 -3.21
C PRO A 278 12.97 14.97 -4.65
N PHE A 279 11.82 14.94 -5.31
CA PHE A 279 11.70 15.26 -6.75
C PHE A 279 12.20 16.67 -7.09
N GLU A 280 11.94 17.63 -6.23
CA GLU A 280 12.34 19.04 -6.36
C GLU A 280 13.86 19.18 -6.51
N ASN A 281 14.61 18.28 -5.84
CA ASN A 281 16.06 18.29 -5.80
C ASN A 281 16.71 17.43 -6.89
N ARG A 282 15.93 16.71 -7.71
CA ARG A 282 16.46 15.86 -8.80
C ARG A 282 16.83 16.65 -10.04
N THR A 283 16.25 17.83 -10.26
CA THR A 283 16.41 18.61 -11.51
C THR A 283 17.88 18.95 -11.80
N ALA A 284 18.61 19.46 -10.80
CA ALA A 284 20.02 19.80 -10.97
C ALA A 284 20.90 18.55 -11.24
N MET A 285 20.58 17.42 -10.58
CA MET A 285 21.26 16.15 -10.83
C MET A 285 20.99 15.62 -12.23
N ALA A 286 19.74 15.72 -12.70
CA ALA A 286 19.34 15.31 -14.04
C ALA A 286 20.06 16.12 -15.12
N GLN A 287 20.14 17.46 -14.96
CA GLN A 287 20.85 18.34 -15.88
C GLN A 287 22.35 18.04 -15.91
N ALA A 288 23.01 18.02 -14.75
CA ALA A 288 24.45 17.76 -14.68
C ALA A 288 24.82 16.37 -15.22
N TRP A 289 23.98 15.35 -14.98
CA TRP A 289 24.18 14.02 -15.52
C TRP A 289 23.95 13.98 -17.03
N ALA A 290 22.91 14.65 -17.54
CA ALA A 290 22.65 14.74 -18.97
C ALA A 290 23.78 15.47 -19.71
N ASP A 291 24.33 16.54 -19.15
CA ASP A 291 25.49 17.25 -19.70
C ASP A 291 26.72 16.34 -19.77
N LEU A 292 26.99 15.58 -18.69
CA LEU A 292 28.08 14.61 -18.63
C LEU A 292 27.91 13.45 -19.62
N LYS A 293 26.66 13.08 -19.92
CA LYS A 293 26.31 12.04 -20.91
C LYS A 293 26.02 12.60 -22.30
N HIS A 294 26.25 13.89 -22.53
CA HIS A 294 25.96 14.59 -23.78
C HIS A 294 24.54 14.36 -24.31
N ARG A 295 23.54 14.39 -23.41
CA ARG A 295 22.12 14.21 -23.73
C ARG A 295 21.38 15.52 -23.66
N THR A 296 20.47 15.74 -24.61
CA THR A 296 19.57 16.89 -24.59
C THR A 296 18.45 16.68 -23.59
N VAL A 297 18.15 17.71 -22.79
CA VAL A 297 17.00 17.73 -21.88
C VAL A 297 15.94 18.73 -22.34
N PRO A 298 14.64 18.46 -22.10
CA PRO A 298 13.58 19.43 -22.40
C PRO A 298 13.73 20.73 -21.61
N ASN A 299 13.34 21.85 -22.21
CA ASN A 299 13.21 23.14 -21.53
C ASN A 299 11.80 23.73 -21.81
N PRO A 300 10.92 23.84 -20.80
CA PRO A 300 11.14 23.55 -19.39
C PRO A 300 11.28 22.05 -19.10
N MET A 301 11.99 21.72 -18.01
CA MET A 301 12.18 20.34 -17.54
C MET A 301 10.84 19.66 -17.24
N PRO A 302 10.74 18.32 -17.38
CA PRO A 302 9.52 17.60 -17.00
C PRO A 302 9.20 17.77 -15.51
N CYS A 303 7.92 17.83 -15.18
CA CYS A 303 7.48 17.79 -13.79
C CYS A 303 7.77 16.41 -13.15
N GLY A 304 7.84 16.38 -11.82
CA GLY A 304 7.91 15.13 -11.05
C GLY A 304 6.67 14.25 -11.26
N ASP A 305 6.71 13.02 -10.75
CA ASP A 305 5.57 12.10 -10.83
C ASP A 305 4.48 12.39 -9.78
N ASN A 306 4.83 13.12 -8.70
CA ASN A 306 3.98 13.51 -7.58
C ASN A 306 3.35 12.33 -6.82
N CYS A 307 4.04 11.19 -6.80
CA CYS A 307 3.58 9.99 -6.11
C CYS A 307 4.11 9.93 -4.67
N GLY A 308 3.25 9.57 -3.72
CA GLY A 308 3.63 9.38 -2.30
C GLY A 308 4.51 8.16 -2.06
N VAL A 309 4.45 7.16 -2.96
CA VAL A 309 5.30 5.97 -2.91
C VAL A 309 6.06 5.80 -4.21
N SER A 310 7.38 5.61 -4.12
CA SER A 310 8.23 5.26 -5.26
C SER A 310 8.86 3.89 -5.07
N ILE A 311 8.83 3.05 -6.10
CA ILE A 311 9.44 1.73 -6.09
C ILE A 311 10.52 1.69 -7.15
N ASN A 312 11.73 1.28 -6.81
CA ASN A 312 12.77 0.97 -7.78
C ASN A 312 12.89 -0.54 -7.95
N TRP A 313 12.74 -1.01 -9.19
CA TRP A 313 13.08 -2.36 -9.59
C TRP A 313 14.40 -2.34 -10.37
N HIS A 314 15.42 -2.95 -9.79
CA HIS A 314 16.77 -2.98 -10.34
C HIS A 314 17.18 -4.39 -10.70
N VAL A 315 17.42 -4.68 -11.98
CA VAL A 315 18.02 -5.95 -12.41
C VAL A 315 19.49 -5.96 -12.00
N LEU A 316 19.82 -6.81 -11.02
CA LEU A 316 21.06 -6.71 -10.26
C LEU A 316 22.20 -7.55 -10.86
N THR A 317 21.90 -8.78 -11.29
CA THR A 317 22.85 -9.69 -11.92
C THR A 317 22.14 -10.65 -12.86
N ASP A 318 22.83 -11.08 -13.91
CA ASP A 318 22.40 -12.16 -14.80
C ASP A 318 23.54 -13.17 -15.01
N TYR A 319 23.29 -14.45 -14.74
CA TYR A 319 24.28 -15.52 -14.84
C TYR A 319 23.70 -16.80 -15.47
N SER A 320 24.54 -17.81 -15.68
CA SER A 320 24.18 -19.00 -16.48
C SER A 320 22.98 -19.79 -15.96
N ARG A 321 22.79 -19.86 -14.64
CA ARG A 321 21.75 -20.69 -13.99
C ARG A 321 20.61 -19.89 -13.34
N GLY A 322 20.69 -18.57 -13.37
CA GLY A 322 19.79 -17.70 -12.63
C GLY A 322 20.11 -16.23 -12.82
N TRP A 323 19.34 -15.39 -12.16
CA TRP A 323 19.50 -13.94 -12.14
C TRP A 323 18.90 -13.38 -10.86
N SER A 324 19.15 -12.10 -10.59
CA SER A 324 18.59 -11.45 -9.41
C SER A 324 18.13 -10.03 -9.70
N ALA A 325 17.12 -9.60 -8.96
CA ALA A 325 16.65 -8.22 -8.93
C ALA A 325 16.69 -7.68 -7.50
N ARG A 326 16.76 -6.36 -7.35
CA ARG A 326 16.56 -5.65 -6.10
C ARG A 326 15.33 -4.79 -6.24
N ILE A 327 14.40 -4.94 -5.29
CA ILE A 327 13.29 -4.01 -5.11
C ILE A 327 13.62 -3.08 -3.93
N THR A 328 13.41 -1.78 -4.14
CA THR A 328 13.55 -0.75 -3.11
C THR A 328 12.26 0.07 -3.07
N ILE A 329 11.63 0.15 -1.91
CA ILE A 329 10.37 0.88 -1.69
C ILE A 329 10.70 2.13 -0.89
N PHE A 330 10.26 3.27 -1.39
CA PHE A 330 10.39 4.59 -0.76
C PHE A 330 9.01 5.12 -0.40
N ASN A 331 8.85 5.51 0.86
CA ASN A 331 7.68 6.22 1.36
C ASN A 331 8.03 7.70 1.51
N TRP A 332 7.47 8.52 0.62
CA TRP A 332 7.59 9.98 0.63
C TRP A 332 6.43 10.66 1.36
N ASP A 333 5.41 9.91 1.77
CA ASP A 333 4.34 10.43 2.61
C ASP A 333 4.80 10.55 4.07
N GLU A 334 4.21 11.49 4.82
CA GLU A 334 4.46 11.64 6.27
C GLU A 334 3.84 10.50 7.08
N THR A 335 2.86 9.81 6.50
CA THR A 335 2.17 8.68 7.14
C THR A 335 2.94 7.39 6.89
N ALA A 336 3.14 6.61 7.95
CA ALA A 336 3.78 5.32 7.84
C ALA A 336 2.83 4.23 7.30
N PHE A 337 3.39 3.20 6.68
CA PHE A 337 2.67 2.04 6.17
C PHE A 337 2.91 0.79 7.05
N PRO A 338 2.00 0.50 8.02
CA PRO A 338 2.02 -0.74 8.77
C PRO A 338 1.47 -1.91 7.93
N ASP A 339 1.99 -3.10 8.19
CA ASP A 339 1.60 -4.36 7.55
C ASP A 339 1.57 -4.24 6.01
N TRP A 340 2.49 -3.47 5.43
CA TRP A 340 2.52 -3.21 3.99
C TRP A 340 2.78 -4.49 3.19
N PHE A 341 2.26 -4.52 1.96
CA PHE A 341 2.63 -5.52 0.96
C PHE A 341 2.78 -4.88 -0.42
N ALA A 342 3.55 -5.55 -1.26
CA ALA A 342 3.64 -5.26 -2.68
C ALA A 342 3.42 -6.55 -3.48
N ALA A 343 3.04 -6.42 -4.75
CA ALA A 343 3.01 -7.55 -5.66
C ALA A 343 3.60 -7.14 -7.00
N VAL A 344 4.27 -8.06 -7.68
CA VAL A 344 4.77 -7.85 -9.03
C VAL A 344 4.23 -8.92 -9.95
N GLN A 345 3.75 -8.53 -11.12
CA GLN A 345 3.45 -9.45 -12.20
C GLN A 345 4.63 -9.49 -13.15
N MET A 346 5.09 -10.69 -13.44
CA MET A 346 6.15 -10.93 -14.42
C MET A 346 5.59 -11.83 -15.51
N ASP A 347 5.84 -11.49 -16.76
CA ASP A 347 5.29 -12.26 -17.89
C ASP A 347 5.93 -13.66 -17.95
N GLU A 348 7.26 -13.73 -17.87
CA GLU A 348 8.01 -14.99 -18.02
C GLU A 348 8.73 -15.47 -16.75
N ALA A 349 9.04 -14.54 -15.83
CA ALA A 349 9.98 -14.82 -14.74
C ALA A 349 9.42 -15.59 -13.54
N THR A 350 8.11 -15.54 -13.29
CA THR A 350 7.53 -15.98 -12.01
C THR A 350 7.78 -17.46 -11.70
N ARG A 351 7.80 -18.33 -12.72
CA ARG A 351 8.15 -19.77 -12.55
C ARG A 351 9.59 -20.00 -12.08
N GLY A 352 10.46 -19.03 -12.34
CA GLY A 352 11.85 -19.02 -11.90
C GLY A 352 12.03 -18.48 -10.49
N PHE A 353 11.00 -17.90 -9.84
CA PHE A 353 11.13 -17.32 -8.51
C PHE A 353 11.66 -18.34 -7.49
N GLN A 354 12.72 -17.97 -6.76
CA GLN A 354 13.30 -18.82 -5.72
C GLN A 354 13.06 -18.26 -4.32
N LYS A 355 13.56 -17.05 -4.04
CA LYS A 355 13.55 -16.49 -2.69
C LYS A 355 13.66 -14.98 -2.67
N MET A 356 13.05 -14.37 -1.65
CA MET A 356 13.35 -13.02 -1.18
C MET A 356 14.11 -13.09 0.14
N TYR A 357 15.11 -12.24 0.31
CA TYR A 357 16.03 -12.33 1.45
C TYR A 357 15.58 -11.52 2.66
N SER A 358 15.06 -10.32 2.46
CA SER A 358 14.66 -9.41 3.56
C SER A 358 13.15 -9.30 3.72
N PHE A 359 12.38 -9.77 2.73
CA PHE A 359 10.92 -9.83 2.74
C PHE A 359 10.46 -11.29 2.70
N ASN A 360 9.24 -11.54 3.15
CA ASN A 360 8.55 -12.79 2.91
C ASN A 360 7.83 -12.68 1.55
N GLY A 361 8.20 -13.52 0.59
CA GLY A 361 7.63 -13.49 -0.75
C GLY A 361 7.24 -14.87 -1.25
N SER A 362 6.11 -14.95 -1.95
CA SER A 362 5.57 -16.18 -2.52
C SER A 362 4.96 -15.91 -3.90
N ALA A 363 4.97 -16.93 -4.76
CA ALA A 363 4.17 -16.89 -5.98
C ALA A 363 2.69 -17.00 -5.62
N LEU A 364 1.86 -16.20 -6.29
CA LEU A 364 0.43 -16.13 -6.07
C LEU A 364 -0.30 -16.42 -7.38
N GLU A 365 -1.29 -17.30 -7.32
CA GLU A 365 -2.21 -17.56 -8.43
C GLU A 365 -3.33 -16.53 -8.41
N LEU A 366 -3.43 -15.74 -9.47
CA LEU A 366 -4.53 -14.80 -9.65
C LEU A 366 -5.36 -15.23 -10.85
N ASN A 367 -6.65 -15.52 -10.65
CA ASN A 367 -7.58 -15.89 -11.72
C ASN A 367 -7.09 -17.05 -12.60
N GLY A 368 -6.44 -18.05 -12.00
CA GLY A 368 -5.87 -19.20 -12.73
C GLY A 368 -4.48 -18.95 -13.35
N VAL A 369 -3.89 -17.77 -13.14
CA VAL A 369 -2.59 -17.39 -13.71
C VAL A 369 -1.54 -17.23 -12.61
N ASN A 370 -0.47 -18.02 -12.71
CA ASN A 370 0.68 -18.04 -11.79
C ASN A 370 1.80 -17.11 -12.26
N ASN A 371 1.47 -15.84 -12.50
CA ASN A 371 2.42 -14.82 -12.96
C ASN A 371 2.74 -13.74 -11.90
N THR A 372 2.13 -13.83 -10.72
CA THR A 372 2.27 -12.82 -9.67
C THR A 372 3.16 -13.30 -8.53
N ILE A 373 4.01 -12.42 -8.00
CA ILE A 373 4.78 -12.64 -6.78
C ILE A 373 4.32 -11.60 -5.77
N ILE A 374 3.71 -12.05 -4.67
CA ILE A 374 3.35 -11.20 -3.54
C ILE A 374 4.51 -11.15 -2.55
N MET A 375 4.74 -9.99 -1.95
CA MET A 375 5.79 -9.78 -0.96
C MET A 375 5.34 -8.87 0.17
N GLN A 376 5.78 -9.19 1.38
CA GLN A 376 5.46 -8.46 2.60
C GLN A 376 6.67 -8.40 3.53
N GLY A 377 6.68 -7.41 4.42
CA GLY A 377 7.72 -7.28 5.43
C GLY A 377 7.76 -8.50 6.37
N LEU A 378 8.96 -8.93 6.76
CA LEU A 378 9.14 -9.86 7.87
C LEU A 378 8.72 -9.19 9.20
N PRO A 379 8.46 -9.94 10.29
CA PRO A 379 8.22 -9.36 11.60
C PRO A 379 9.33 -8.35 12.00
N GLY A 380 8.95 -7.09 12.24
CA GLY A 380 9.88 -5.98 12.52
C GLY A 380 10.31 -5.16 11.29
N LEU A 381 10.02 -5.65 10.07
CA LEU A 381 10.13 -4.92 8.79
C LEU A 381 8.75 -4.69 8.14
N ASN A 382 7.67 -5.14 8.78
CA ASN A 382 6.28 -4.91 8.38
C ASN A 382 5.82 -3.45 8.62
N TYR A 383 6.75 -2.50 8.70
CA TYR A 383 6.45 -1.08 8.89
C TYR A 383 7.42 -0.25 8.05
N ILE A 384 6.90 0.57 7.14
CA ILE A 384 7.67 1.58 6.42
C ILE A 384 7.36 2.92 7.06
N VAL A 385 8.35 3.56 7.69
CA VAL A 385 8.21 4.90 8.28
C VAL A 385 7.86 5.95 7.21
N GLY A 386 7.30 7.07 7.61
CA GLY A 386 7.08 8.21 6.71
C GLY A 386 8.37 8.97 6.39
N GLU A 387 8.26 9.95 5.50
CA GLU A 387 9.31 10.92 5.24
C GLU A 387 9.66 11.73 6.50
N THR A 388 10.96 11.90 6.76
CA THR A 388 11.49 12.66 7.90
C THR A 388 12.50 13.69 7.44
N ASP A 389 12.74 14.72 8.25
CA ASP A 389 13.77 15.71 7.95
C ASP A 389 15.18 15.07 7.91
N GLY A 390 16.04 15.64 7.06
CA GLY A 390 17.46 15.29 7.04
C GLY A 390 18.18 15.70 8.33
N ALA A 391 19.42 15.23 8.51
CA ALA A 391 20.19 15.46 9.74
C ALA A 391 20.32 16.96 10.07
N ASN A 392 20.54 17.80 9.06
CA ASN A 392 20.45 19.25 9.15
C ASN A 392 19.37 19.78 8.19
N PRO A 393 18.15 20.09 8.67
CA PRO A 393 17.05 20.53 7.81
C PRO A 393 17.32 21.80 6.99
N LYS A 394 18.36 22.58 7.32
CA LYS A 394 18.76 23.77 6.55
C LYS A 394 19.62 23.44 5.31
N LYS A 395 20.21 22.25 5.25
CA LYS A 395 21.17 21.84 4.21
C LYS A 395 20.81 20.52 3.56
N ASP A 396 20.34 19.59 4.36
CA ASP A 396 20.03 18.24 3.95
C ASP A 396 18.57 18.13 3.53
N PRO A 397 18.28 17.47 2.40
CA PRO A 397 16.91 17.22 1.97
C PRO A 397 16.20 16.29 2.96
N ARG A 398 14.87 16.30 2.91
CA ARG A 398 14.06 15.28 3.57
C ARG A 398 14.42 13.88 3.05
N VAL A 399 14.27 12.89 3.92
CA VAL A 399 14.67 11.49 3.69
C VAL A 399 13.42 10.62 3.76
N PRO A 400 13.14 9.81 2.73
CA PRO A 400 11.97 8.93 2.72
C PRO A 400 12.18 7.74 3.66
N GLY A 401 11.07 7.16 4.12
CA GLY A 401 11.11 5.80 4.65
C GLY A 401 11.55 4.83 3.57
N LYS A 402 12.41 3.86 3.91
CA LYS A 402 13.02 2.96 2.94
C LYS A 402 13.00 1.51 3.39
N GLN A 403 12.54 0.62 2.52
CA GLN A 403 12.72 -0.83 2.65
C GLN A 403 13.28 -1.40 1.36
N GLN A 404 14.08 -2.47 1.44
CA GLN A 404 14.65 -3.12 0.26
C GLN A 404 14.81 -4.62 0.47
N THR A 405 14.72 -5.39 -0.62
CA THR A 405 15.12 -6.79 -0.65
C THR A 405 15.79 -7.12 -1.99
N VAL A 406 16.59 -8.18 -1.98
CA VAL A 406 17.01 -8.89 -3.19
C VAL A 406 16.06 -10.06 -3.44
N VAL A 407 15.80 -10.32 -4.70
CA VAL A 407 14.95 -11.39 -5.23
C VAL A 407 15.81 -12.26 -6.14
N SER A 408 15.80 -13.58 -5.92
CA SER A 408 16.54 -14.53 -6.74
C SER A 408 15.61 -15.34 -7.64
N PHE A 409 16.07 -15.56 -8.87
CA PHE A 409 15.38 -16.33 -9.90
C PHE A 409 16.31 -17.40 -10.49
N THR A 410 15.78 -18.60 -10.72
CA THR A 410 16.44 -19.65 -11.50
C THR A 410 15.98 -19.62 -12.95
N LYS A 411 16.91 -19.88 -13.88
CA LYS A 411 16.60 -20.07 -15.30
C LYS A 411 16.14 -21.49 -15.63
N LYS A 412 16.23 -22.43 -14.68
CA LYS A 412 15.89 -23.85 -14.90
C LYS A 412 14.44 -24.04 -15.33
N ASN A 413 13.52 -23.23 -14.78
CA ASN A 413 12.08 -23.34 -15.00
C ASN A 413 11.55 -22.30 -16.00
N THR A 414 12.45 -21.51 -16.60
CA THR A 414 12.14 -20.42 -17.53
C THR A 414 13.06 -20.54 -18.75
N PRO A 415 12.97 -21.64 -19.52
CA PRO A 415 13.82 -21.83 -20.69
C PRO A 415 13.57 -20.72 -21.71
N GLY A 416 14.66 -20.11 -22.21
CA GLY A 416 14.57 -19.02 -23.19
C GLY A 416 14.45 -17.61 -22.59
N ILE A 417 14.38 -17.46 -21.25
CA ILE A 417 14.29 -16.14 -20.61
C ILE A 417 15.47 -15.25 -21.00
N ASN A 418 15.15 -14.05 -21.49
CA ASN A 418 16.10 -13.04 -21.90
C ASN A 418 15.99 -11.81 -20.99
N VAL A 419 16.69 -11.89 -19.86
CA VAL A 419 16.69 -10.86 -18.81
C VAL A 419 17.08 -9.49 -19.36
N ALA A 420 18.08 -9.43 -20.23
CA ALA A 420 18.58 -8.18 -20.81
C ALA A 420 17.67 -7.60 -21.91
N ALA A 421 16.79 -8.41 -22.51
CA ALA A 421 15.83 -7.95 -23.52
C ALA A 421 14.50 -7.45 -22.92
N GLY A 422 14.24 -7.69 -21.63
CA GLY A 422 13.06 -7.15 -20.96
C GLY A 422 12.43 -8.09 -19.94
N ASP A 423 12.65 -9.41 -20.04
CA ASP A 423 11.96 -10.41 -19.20
C ASP A 423 12.31 -10.30 -17.71
N GLY A 424 13.37 -9.56 -17.38
CA GLY A 424 13.77 -9.25 -16.02
C GLY A 424 12.94 -8.17 -15.32
N PHE A 425 12.03 -7.50 -16.03
CA PHE A 425 11.21 -6.40 -15.52
C PHE A 425 9.74 -6.80 -15.35
N PRO A 426 9.05 -6.28 -14.33
CA PRO A 426 7.64 -6.57 -14.12
C PRO A 426 6.76 -5.84 -15.15
N SER A 427 5.70 -6.51 -15.59
CA SER A 427 4.65 -5.93 -16.43
C SER A 427 3.60 -5.18 -15.61
N LYS A 428 3.46 -5.50 -14.32
CA LYS A 428 2.69 -4.72 -13.34
C LYS A 428 3.34 -4.74 -11.97
N VAL A 429 3.13 -3.66 -11.21
CA VAL A 429 3.52 -3.57 -9.81
C VAL A 429 2.34 -3.03 -9.02
N PHE A 430 2.05 -3.65 -7.89
CA PHE A 430 1.00 -3.24 -6.96
C PHE A 430 1.62 -2.89 -5.61
N PHE A 431 1.12 -1.85 -4.97
CA PHE A 431 1.47 -1.49 -3.60
C PHE A 431 0.19 -1.29 -2.80
N ASN A 432 0.02 -2.05 -1.72
CA ASN A 432 -1.19 -2.05 -0.87
C ASN A 432 -2.52 -2.13 -1.65
N GLY A 433 -2.51 -2.81 -2.80
CA GLY A 433 -3.69 -3.06 -3.64
C GLY A 433 -3.94 -2.07 -4.76
N GLU A 434 -3.15 -0.99 -4.85
CA GLU A 434 -3.20 -0.05 -5.98
C GLU A 434 -2.16 -0.44 -7.04
N GLU A 435 -2.54 -0.41 -8.32
CA GLU A 435 -1.62 -0.61 -9.45
C GLU A 435 -0.75 0.65 -9.61
N CYS A 436 0.57 0.49 -9.60
CA CYS A 436 1.53 1.58 -9.76
C CYS A 436 1.75 1.92 -11.23
N ALA A 437 2.04 3.19 -11.52
CA ALA A 437 2.50 3.57 -12.85
C ALA A 437 3.90 3.02 -13.15
N LEU A 438 4.05 2.39 -14.31
CA LEU A 438 5.33 1.93 -14.82
C LEU A 438 5.96 2.94 -15.80
N PRO A 439 7.30 2.97 -15.92
CA PRO A 439 7.98 3.63 -17.01
C PRO A 439 7.53 3.09 -18.37
N SER A 440 7.50 3.95 -19.39
CA SER A 440 7.16 3.55 -20.77
C SER A 440 8.32 2.90 -21.52
N VAL A 441 9.54 2.92 -20.95
CA VAL A 441 10.77 2.44 -21.58
C VAL A 441 11.53 1.58 -20.56
N LEU A 442 12.14 0.50 -21.03
CA LEU A 442 13.03 -0.34 -20.22
C LEU A 442 14.48 0.11 -20.38
N PRO A 443 15.34 -0.07 -19.36
CA PRO A 443 16.77 0.10 -19.50
C PRO A 443 17.31 -0.78 -20.63
N THR A 444 17.87 -0.16 -21.67
CA THR A 444 18.48 -0.86 -22.81
C THR A 444 19.97 -1.07 -22.59
N ASN A 445 20.50 -2.15 -23.14
CA ASN A 445 21.92 -2.37 -23.28
C ASN A 445 22.39 -1.59 -24.52
N ASN A 446 22.63 -0.28 -24.38
CA ASN A 446 23.15 0.53 -25.49
C ASN A 446 24.62 0.17 -25.74
N ARG A 447 24.85 -0.91 -26.49
CA ARG A 447 26.09 -1.09 -27.26
C ARG A 447 26.07 -0.32 -28.58
N GLU A 448 24.95 0.28 -28.95
CA GLU A 448 24.78 1.05 -30.19
C GLU A 448 24.52 2.52 -29.85
N THR A 449 25.59 3.30 -29.67
CA THR A 449 25.80 4.66 -30.23
C THR A 449 27.02 5.38 -29.65
N ASP A 450 27.66 4.87 -28.59
CA ASP A 450 29.00 5.33 -28.22
C ASP A 450 30.02 4.35 -28.83
N GLY A 451 30.63 4.78 -29.93
CA GLY A 451 31.62 3.99 -30.65
C GLY A 451 32.69 3.46 -29.70
N ALA A 452 32.83 2.14 -29.67
CA ALA A 452 33.75 1.39 -28.82
C ALA A 452 35.16 1.99 -28.83
N ASN A 453 35.43 2.89 -27.89
CA ASN A 453 36.76 3.37 -27.60
C ASN A 453 37.12 2.85 -26.20
N PRO A 454 38.04 1.87 -26.09
CA PRO A 454 38.44 1.28 -24.82
C PRO A 454 38.99 2.28 -23.78
N LYS A 455 39.28 3.52 -24.19
CA LYS A 455 39.69 4.62 -23.30
C LYS A 455 38.52 5.44 -22.72
N LYS A 456 37.33 5.38 -23.34
CA LYS A 456 36.11 6.09 -22.89
C LYS A 456 35.12 5.19 -22.17
N ASP A 457 35.08 3.89 -22.51
CA ASP A 457 34.13 2.93 -21.92
C ASP A 457 34.83 2.01 -20.92
N PRO A 458 34.65 2.22 -19.60
CA PRO A 458 35.22 1.34 -18.60
C PRO A 458 34.66 -0.07 -18.74
N ARG A 459 35.53 -1.08 -18.64
CA ARG A 459 35.11 -2.49 -18.54
C ARG A 459 34.24 -2.64 -17.29
N VAL A 460 32.98 -3.01 -17.46
CA VAL A 460 32.09 -3.32 -16.33
C VAL A 460 32.53 -4.66 -15.74
N PRO A 461 32.94 -4.72 -14.46
CA PRO A 461 33.35 -5.97 -13.84
C PRO A 461 32.16 -6.93 -13.72
N GLY A 462 32.43 -8.24 -13.83
CA GLY A 462 31.47 -9.26 -13.45
C GLY A 462 31.08 -9.09 -11.98
N LYS A 463 29.78 -9.08 -11.69
CA LYS A 463 29.25 -8.75 -10.37
C LYS A 463 28.63 -9.99 -9.73
N GLN A 464 29.15 -10.40 -8.57
CA GLN A 464 28.51 -11.40 -7.71
C GLN A 464 28.18 -10.73 -6.37
N GLN A 465 26.95 -10.88 -5.89
CA GLN A 465 26.47 -10.20 -4.69
C GLN A 465 25.75 -11.15 -3.76
N THR A 466 25.84 -10.85 -2.47
CA THR A 466 25.14 -11.52 -1.38
C THR A 466 24.54 -10.47 -0.46
N VAL A 467 23.46 -10.82 0.24
CA VAL A 467 22.85 -9.97 1.28
C VAL A 467 23.08 -10.64 2.63
N VAL A 468 23.69 -9.92 3.56
CA VAL A 468 23.88 -10.34 4.94
C VAL A 468 22.94 -9.50 5.81
N SER A 469 22.13 -10.16 6.64
CA SER A 469 21.15 -9.50 7.52
C SER A 469 21.49 -9.77 8.99
N PHE A 470 21.33 -8.74 9.81
CA PHE A 470 21.63 -8.77 11.25
C PHE A 470 20.41 -8.35 12.05
N THR A 471 20.17 -9.02 13.19
CA THR A 471 19.04 -8.70 14.07
C THR A 471 19.50 -7.82 15.22
N LYS A 472 19.02 -6.56 15.27
CA LYS A 472 19.42 -5.58 16.29
C LYS A 472 19.20 -6.05 17.74
N LYS A 473 18.16 -6.87 17.99
CA LYS A 473 17.90 -7.45 19.32
C LYS A 473 19.10 -8.21 19.88
N ASN A 474 19.91 -8.82 19.00
CA ASN A 474 21.07 -9.64 19.38
C ASN A 474 22.39 -8.84 19.32
N THR A 475 22.34 -7.55 18.98
CA THR A 475 23.51 -6.65 18.86
C THR A 475 23.23 -5.32 19.57
N PRO A 476 23.02 -5.32 20.89
CA PRO A 476 22.75 -4.09 21.64
C PRO A 476 23.94 -3.12 21.51
N GLY A 477 23.65 -1.84 21.29
CA GLY A 477 24.67 -0.79 21.16
C GLY A 477 25.23 -0.57 19.75
N ILE A 478 24.84 -1.38 18.74
CA ILE A 478 25.32 -1.17 17.37
C ILE A 478 24.81 0.16 16.78
N ASN A 479 25.72 1.00 16.34
CA ASN A 479 25.45 2.25 15.66
C ASN A 479 25.84 2.16 14.18
N VAL A 480 24.93 1.61 13.38
CA VAL A 480 25.12 1.47 11.92
C VAL A 480 25.41 2.80 11.24
N ALA A 481 24.81 3.91 11.71
CA ALA A 481 25.03 5.24 11.15
C ALA A 481 26.44 5.80 11.48
N ALA A 482 27.06 5.35 12.57
CA ALA A 482 28.44 5.68 12.93
C ALA A 482 29.48 4.78 12.24
N GLY A 483 29.03 3.80 11.44
CA GLY A 483 29.91 2.94 10.65
C GLY A 483 30.04 1.50 11.15
N ASP A 484 29.37 1.13 12.26
CA ASP A 484 29.45 -0.24 12.81
C ASP A 484 28.90 -1.32 11.85
N GLY A 485 28.19 -0.92 10.79
CA GLY A 485 27.71 -1.83 9.75
C GLY A 485 28.77 -2.22 8.72
N PHE A 486 29.94 -1.58 8.70
CA PHE A 486 31.02 -1.91 7.77
C PHE A 486 31.92 -3.00 8.34
N PRO A 487 32.34 -3.99 7.54
CA PRO A 487 33.28 -5.01 8.00
C PRO A 487 34.65 -4.39 8.28
N SER A 488 35.32 -4.89 9.32
CA SER A 488 36.71 -4.51 9.63
C SER A 488 37.74 -5.23 8.78
N LYS A 489 37.38 -6.39 8.21
CA LYS A 489 38.19 -7.18 7.27
C LYS A 489 37.28 -7.92 6.29
N VAL A 490 37.74 -8.10 5.06
CA VAL A 490 37.10 -8.95 4.06
C VAL A 490 38.16 -9.91 3.52
N PHE A 491 37.88 -11.20 3.52
CA PHE A 491 38.76 -12.20 2.92
C PHE A 491 38.10 -12.77 1.67
N PHE A 492 38.85 -12.83 0.56
CA PHE A 492 38.41 -13.44 -0.67
C PHE A 492 39.42 -14.51 -1.09
N ASN A 493 38.95 -15.76 -1.20
CA ASN A 493 39.80 -16.94 -1.50
C ASN A 493 41.05 -17.08 -0.60
N GLY A 494 40.93 -16.71 0.67
CA GLY A 494 42.02 -16.80 1.65
C GLY A 494 42.93 -15.57 1.72
N GLU A 495 42.76 -14.60 0.82
CA GLU A 495 43.51 -13.33 0.83
C GLU A 495 42.70 -12.21 1.47
N GLU A 496 43.34 -11.40 2.32
CA GLU A 496 42.72 -10.23 2.93
C GLU A 496 42.60 -9.08 1.92
N CYS A 497 41.39 -8.64 1.62
CA CYS A 497 41.13 -7.52 0.74
C CYS A 497 41.44 -6.18 1.44
N ALA A 498 42.05 -5.25 0.70
CA ALA A 498 42.24 -3.89 1.18
C ALA A 498 40.88 -3.16 1.33
N LEU A 499 40.63 -2.60 2.51
CA LEU A 499 39.46 -1.78 2.79
C LEU A 499 39.76 -0.29 2.61
N PRO A 500 38.77 0.53 2.25
CA PRO A 500 38.94 1.97 2.15
C PRO A 500 39.30 2.57 3.51
N SER A 501 40.19 3.56 3.51
CA SER A 501 40.59 4.28 4.73
C SER A 501 39.51 5.21 5.28
N VAL A 502 38.49 5.51 4.47
CA VAL A 502 37.36 6.38 4.83
C VAL A 502 36.07 5.64 4.55
N LEU A 503 35.24 5.49 5.60
CA LEU A 503 33.90 4.96 5.47
C LEU A 503 32.92 6.10 5.14
N PRO A 504 31.87 5.84 4.34
CA PRO A 504 30.77 6.78 4.19
C PRO A 504 30.18 7.09 5.57
N THR A 505 30.24 8.35 5.99
CA THR A 505 29.60 8.82 7.22
C THR A 505 28.43 9.72 6.87
N ASN A 506 27.44 9.79 7.77
CA ASN A 506 26.24 10.62 7.59
C ASN A 506 26.51 12.13 7.75
N ASN A 507 27.77 12.56 7.70
CA ASN A 507 28.15 13.95 7.95
C ASN A 507 28.30 14.73 6.65
N SER A 508 27.46 15.76 6.50
CA SER A 508 27.59 16.87 5.55
C SER A 508 28.89 17.70 5.71
N ASN A 509 29.81 17.29 6.58
CA ASN A 509 31.08 17.97 6.83
C ASN A 509 32.18 17.37 5.97
N ARG A 510 32.08 17.56 4.66
CA ARG A 510 33.29 17.65 3.84
C ARG A 510 33.77 19.08 3.93
N GLU A 511 34.43 19.44 5.03
CA GLU A 511 35.47 20.45 4.91
C GLU A 511 36.46 19.92 3.88
N GLY A 512 36.84 20.79 2.94
CA GLY A 512 37.66 20.44 1.79
C GLY A 512 38.83 19.57 2.23
N SER A 513 38.93 18.39 1.62
CA SER A 513 40.11 17.55 1.71
C SER A 513 41.33 18.44 1.50
N THR A 514 42.24 18.36 2.46
CA THR A 514 43.50 19.07 2.61
C THR A 514 44.41 18.89 1.39
N THR A 515 44.10 19.56 0.29
CA THR A 515 45.02 19.86 -0.82
C THR A 515 45.36 21.36 -0.90
N ILE A 516 44.97 22.14 0.11
CA ILE A 516 45.30 23.57 0.22
C ILE A 516 46.62 23.80 0.98
N LEU A 517 47.06 22.87 1.84
CA LEU A 517 48.30 23.06 2.62
C LEU A 517 49.59 22.89 1.80
N THR A 518 49.56 22.14 0.69
CA THR A 518 50.74 21.97 -0.19
C THR A 518 50.94 23.13 -1.17
N ILE A 519 49.90 23.91 -1.46
CA ILE A 519 50.01 25.10 -2.33
C ILE A 519 50.56 26.29 -1.55
N PHE A 520 50.18 26.47 -0.28
CA PHE A 520 50.71 27.56 0.55
C PHE A 520 52.19 27.40 0.94
N LEU A 521 52.68 26.16 1.11
CA LEU A 521 54.11 25.91 1.35
C LEU A 521 54.97 26.13 0.09
N ALA A 522 54.45 25.85 -1.12
CA ALA A 522 55.15 26.12 -2.37
C ALA A 522 55.24 27.62 -2.68
N VAL A 523 54.20 28.40 -2.36
CA VAL A 523 54.19 29.86 -2.57
C VAL A 523 55.08 30.58 -1.55
N PHE A 524 55.15 30.13 -0.29
CA PHE A 524 56.04 30.74 0.71
C PHE A 524 57.53 30.49 0.43
N VAL A 525 57.89 29.31 -0.07
CA VAL A 525 59.28 29.01 -0.45
C VAL A 525 59.70 29.80 -1.69
N PHE A 526 58.79 30.09 -2.63
CA PHE A 526 59.10 30.90 -3.82
C PHE A 526 59.29 32.39 -3.49
N ILE A 527 58.59 32.92 -2.47
CA ILE A 527 58.71 34.33 -2.06
C ILE A 527 59.99 34.56 -1.23
N MET A 528 60.44 33.58 -0.44
CA MET A 528 61.68 33.67 0.35
C MET A 528 62.97 33.46 -0.46
N LEU A 529 62.89 32.95 -1.70
CA LEU A 529 64.04 32.79 -2.60
C LEU A 529 64.25 34.00 -3.55
N HIS A 530 63.39 35.01 -3.48
CA HIS A 530 63.45 36.23 -4.30
C HIS A 530 63.43 37.54 -3.48
N GLN A 531 63.94 37.51 -2.26
CA GLN A 531 64.38 38.72 -1.54
C GLN A 531 65.88 38.69 -1.28
#